data_AF-A0A5Q3F750-F1
#
_entry.id   AF-A0A5Q3F750-F1
#
_cell.length_a   1.000
_cell.length_b   1.000
_cell.length_c   1.000
_cell.angle_alpha   90.00
_cell.angle_beta   90.00
_cell.angle_gamma   90.00
#
_symmetry.space_group_name_H-M   'P 1'
#
loop_
_entity.id
_entity.type
_entity.pdbx_description
1 polymer ?
#
loop_
_entity_poly.entity_id
_entity_poly.type
_entity_poly.pdbx_seq_one_letter_code
_entity_poly.pdbx_strand_id
1 'polypeptide(L)'
;MSNDILNQFNTVSKSDIEVLNQEIDEDEGQYRIRAGTRVHYVTIPGYASPRRVFDRDTLCRPYLLVPGLPPFPDADWTKIRLSLGPDGSVQSDISFEPLDEVESTWHPQHIDVLSSKRIKYHKQRVREVEYQGQTAISKIAVLQWLIPQLEHETRVYESLTKLQSTDEARLTPEVLGHLFEGGRNVGLLLEKIEGDYATLADLPKCEAALRKLHKLGFVHGDANRYNFIVERSAGNVKMIDFEHAEQYDEEKANAEIQELASELTDDSGRGAPVTFVYH
;
A
#
# COMPACT_ATOMS: atom_id res chain seq x y z
N MET A 1 -1.85 -4.66 -32.54
CA MET A 1 -2.53 -5.98 -32.60
C MET A 1 -3.66 -6.02 -31.55
N SER A 2 -4.60 -5.07 -31.60
CA SER A 2 -5.42 -4.73 -30.42
C SER A 2 -6.91 -5.11 -30.55
N ASN A 3 -7.54 -4.89 -31.71
CA ASN A 3 -8.98 -5.16 -31.86
C ASN A 3 -9.33 -6.63 -32.12
N ASP A 4 -8.40 -7.44 -32.66
CA ASP A 4 -8.69 -8.85 -32.98
C ASP A 4 -8.74 -9.76 -31.74
N ILE A 5 -8.09 -9.37 -30.64
CA ILE A 5 -8.10 -10.13 -29.38
C ILE A 5 -9.43 -9.91 -28.64
N LEU A 6 -9.99 -8.70 -28.68
CA LEU A 6 -11.29 -8.38 -28.07
C LEU A 6 -12.44 -9.21 -28.67
N ASN A 7 -12.35 -9.62 -29.94
CA ASN A 7 -13.37 -10.43 -30.59
C ASN A 7 -13.42 -11.90 -30.11
N GLN A 8 -12.45 -12.35 -29.31
CA GLN A 8 -12.40 -13.73 -28.81
C GLN A 8 -12.90 -13.87 -27.36
N PHE A 9 -13.04 -12.77 -26.63
CA PHE A 9 -13.43 -12.78 -25.22
C PHE A 9 -14.72 -11.99 -25.01
N ASN A 10 -15.53 -12.44 -24.05
CA ASN A 10 -16.63 -11.61 -23.54
C ASN A 10 -16.04 -10.34 -22.91
N THR A 11 -16.85 -9.28 -22.81
CA THR A 11 -16.42 -8.02 -22.19
C THR A 11 -17.02 -7.87 -20.79
N VAL A 12 -16.24 -7.34 -19.85
CA VAL A 12 -16.70 -7.02 -18.51
C VAL A 12 -17.72 -5.88 -18.54
N SER A 13 -18.85 -6.04 -17.83
CA SER A 13 -19.85 -4.97 -17.68
C SER A 13 -19.26 -3.76 -16.94
N LYS A 14 -19.67 -2.54 -17.32
CA LYS A 14 -19.26 -1.31 -16.62
C LYS A 14 -19.69 -1.28 -15.16
N SER A 15 -20.80 -1.93 -14.81
CA SER A 15 -21.27 -2.09 -13.43
C SER A 15 -20.29 -2.89 -12.56
N ASP A 16 -19.46 -3.72 -13.19
CA ASP A 16 -18.56 -4.65 -12.52
C ASP A 16 -17.13 -4.13 -12.51
N ILE A 17 -16.95 -2.85 -12.91
CA ILE A 17 -15.68 -2.13 -12.85
C ILE A 17 -15.69 -1.19 -11.64
N GLU A 18 -14.66 -1.32 -10.80
CA GLU A 18 -14.44 -0.45 -9.64
C GLU A 18 -13.00 0.08 -9.68
N VAL A 19 -12.82 1.40 -9.55
CA VAL A 19 -11.49 1.97 -9.35
C VAL A 19 -11.11 1.80 -7.87
N LEU A 20 -10.08 0.99 -7.60
CA LEU A 20 -9.63 0.68 -6.24
C LEU A 20 -8.65 1.72 -5.73
N ASN A 21 -7.73 2.14 -6.59
CA ASN A 21 -6.73 3.18 -6.34
C ASN A 21 -6.42 3.90 -7.65
N GLN A 22 -6.00 5.16 -7.55
CA GLN A 22 -5.53 5.95 -8.68
C GLN A 22 -4.40 6.89 -8.25
N GLU A 23 -3.45 7.10 -9.14
CA GLU A 23 -2.38 8.10 -9.05
C GLU A 23 -2.35 8.84 -10.39
N ILE A 24 -2.44 10.17 -10.35
CA ILE A 24 -2.63 10.97 -11.55
C ILE A 24 -1.70 12.17 -11.48
N ASP A 25 -0.82 12.27 -12.47
CA ASP A 25 0.04 13.40 -12.70
C ASP A 25 -0.25 14.05 -14.06
N GLU A 26 0.64 14.95 -14.49
CA GLU A 26 0.52 15.69 -15.74
C GLU A 26 0.65 14.79 -16.98
N ASP A 27 1.45 13.73 -16.88
CA ASP A 27 1.88 12.85 -17.97
C ASP A 27 1.04 11.56 -18.05
N GLU A 28 0.71 10.96 -16.92
CA GLU A 28 -0.02 9.70 -16.79
C GLU A 28 -1.05 9.70 -15.64
N GLY A 29 -2.14 8.96 -15.86
CA GLY A 29 -3.04 8.48 -14.83
C GLY A 29 -2.93 6.97 -14.73
N GLN A 30 -2.57 6.47 -13.55
CA GLN A 30 -2.34 5.06 -13.27
C GLN A 30 -3.38 4.57 -12.28
N TYR A 31 -4.09 3.51 -12.64
CA TYR A 31 -5.26 3.02 -11.93
C TYR A 31 -5.08 1.54 -11.61
N ARG A 32 -5.36 1.19 -10.35
CA ARG A 32 -5.62 -0.20 -9.95
C ARG A 32 -7.13 -0.38 -9.89
N ILE A 33 -7.67 -1.26 -10.71
CA ILE A 33 -9.11 -1.45 -10.86
C ILE A 33 -9.50 -2.89 -10.58
N ARG A 34 -10.71 -3.12 -10.07
CA ARG A 34 -11.37 -4.42 -10.16
C ARG A 34 -12.19 -4.42 -11.44
N ALA A 35 -12.02 -5.42 -12.30
CA ALA A 35 -12.91 -5.69 -13.43
C ALA A 35 -13.46 -7.12 -13.28
N GLY A 36 -14.77 -7.25 -13.08
CA GLY A 36 -15.38 -8.51 -12.68
C GLY A 36 -14.87 -8.93 -11.30
N THR A 37 -14.22 -10.08 -11.20
CA THR A 37 -13.65 -10.61 -9.96
C THR A 37 -12.15 -10.42 -9.82
N ARG A 38 -11.48 -9.83 -10.83
CA ARG A 38 -10.01 -9.72 -10.88
C ARG A 38 -9.55 -8.28 -10.76
N VAL A 39 -8.33 -8.12 -10.26
CA VAL A 39 -7.65 -6.83 -10.17
C VAL A 39 -6.73 -6.66 -11.37
N HIS A 40 -6.74 -5.47 -11.94
CA HIS A 40 -5.93 -5.11 -13.09
C HIS A 40 -5.38 -3.69 -13.00
N TYR A 41 -4.44 -3.37 -13.88
CA TYR A 41 -3.79 -2.07 -13.94
C TYR A 41 -4.10 -1.36 -15.25
N VAL A 42 -4.55 -0.12 -15.17
CA VAL A 42 -4.84 0.70 -16.36
C VAL A 42 -3.99 1.95 -16.32
N THR A 43 -3.29 2.24 -17.41
CA THR A 43 -2.56 3.49 -17.61
C THR A 43 -3.26 4.31 -18.68
N ILE A 44 -3.50 5.58 -18.39
CA ILE A 44 -4.18 6.54 -19.27
C ILE A 44 -3.28 7.77 -19.40
N PRO A 45 -3.18 8.43 -20.56
CA PRO A 45 -2.44 9.69 -20.65
C PRO A 45 -3.01 10.75 -19.69
N GLY A 46 -2.11 11.46 -19.02
CA GLY A 46 -2.42 12.50 -18.05
C GLY A 46 -3.11 13.71 -18.67
N TYR A 47 -3.60 14.60 -17.81
CA TYR A 47 -4.45 15.72 -18.24
C TYR A 47 -3.69 16.80 -19.02
N ALA A 48 -2.37 16.90 -18.85
CA ALA A 48 -1.52 17.82 -19.61
C ALA A 48 -0.95 17.18 -20.88
N SER A 49 -1.14 15.88 -21.08
CA SER A 49 -0.65 15.17 -22.26
C SER A 49 -1.24 15.76 -23.55
N PRO A 50 -0.43 16.02 -24.59
CA PRO A 50 -0.94 16.49 -25.89
C PRO A 50 -1.85 15.46 -26.57
N ARG A 51 -1.77 14.18 -26.14
CA ARG A 51 -2.64 13.08 -26.58
C ARG A 51 -3.55 12.58 -25.46
N ARG A 52 -4.02 13.47 -24.58
CA ARG A 52 -4.95 13.13 -23.51
C ARG A 52 -6.21 12.46 -24.07
N VAL A 53 -6.66 11.42 -23.39
CA VAL A 53 -7.91 10.70 -23.71
C VAL A 53 -9.10 11.32 -22.99
N PHE A 54 -8.89 11.73 -21.74
CA PHE A 54 -9.90 12.34 -20.88
C PHE A 54 -9.38 13.67 -20.31
N ASP A 55 -10.31 14.53 -19.90
CA ASP A 55 -9.97 15.73 -19.14
C ASP A 55 -9.63 15.41 -17.68
N ARG A 56 -9.11 16.42 -16.97
CA ARG A 56 -8.69 16.28 -15.57
C ARG A 56 -9.84 15.82 -14.66
N ASP A 57 -11.04 16.39 -14.83
CA ASP A 57 -12.18 16.04 -13.98
C ASP A 57 -12.58 14.58 -14.15
N THR A 58 -12.59 14.09 -15.39
CA THR A 58 -12.91 12.71 -15.72
C THR A 58 -11.86 11.75 -15.15
N LEU A 59 -10.56 12.04 -15.33
CA LEU A 59 -9.48 11.22 -14.76
C LEU A 59 -9.60 11.13 -13.22
N CYS A 60 -9.91 12.24 -12.55
CA CYS A 60 -9.97 12.27 -11.09
C CYS A 60 -11.23 11.62 -10.50
N ARG A 61 -12.32 11.41 -11.27
CA ARG A 61 -13.63 11.00 -10.75
C ARG A 61 -14.04 9.64 -11.31
N PRO A 62 -13.94 8.54 -10.53
CA PRO A 62 -14.28 7.20 -11.00
C PRO A 62 -15.66 7.06 -11.65
N TYR A 63 -16.68 7.78 -11.15
CA TYR A 63 -18.04 7.76 -11.70
C TYR A 63 -18.16 8.43 -13.08
N LEU A 64 -17.22 9.32 -13.47
CA LEU A 64 -17.11 9.85 -14.82
C LEU A 64 -16.21 8.97 -15.69
N LEU A 65 -15.11 8.47 -15.10
CA LEU A 65 -14.12 7.66 -15.80
C LEU A 65 -14.70 6.33 -16.30
N VAL A 66 -15.30 5.53 -15.39
CA VAL A 66 -15.73 4.15 -15.69
C VAL A 66 -16.68 4.06 -16.89
N PRO A 67 -17.70 4.92 -17.03
CA PRO A 67 -18.55 4.97 -18.22
C PRO A 67 -17.79 5.27 -19.52
N GLY A 68 -16.72 6.07 -19.45
CA GLY A 68 -15.92 6.47 -20.61
C GLY A 68 -14.83 5.48 -21.04
N LEU A 69 -14.45 4.53 -20.18
CA LEU A 69 -13.43 3.53 -20.51
C LEU A 69 -13.85 2.66 -21.71
N PRO A 70 -12.91 2.15 -22.53
CA PRO A 70 -13.23 1.16 -23.54
C PRO A 70 -13.69 -0.16 -22.89
N PRO A 71 -14.29 -1.10 -23.65
CA PRO A 71 -14.59 -2.43 -23.15
C PRO A 71 -13.32 -3.14 -22.72
N PHE A 72 -13.36 -3.80 -21.56
CA PHE A 72 -12.27 -4.67 -21.11
C PHE A 72 -12.63 -6.13 -21.36
N PRO A 73 -11.70 -6.96 -21.86
CA PRO A 73 -11.96 -8.37 -22.01
C PRO A 73 -12.09 -9.02 -20.63
N ASP A 74 -13.03 -9.96 -20.52
CA ASP A 74 -13.16 -10.86 -19.37
C ASP A 74 -12.11 -11.99 -19.51
N ALA A 75 -10.87 -11.61 -19.26
CA ALA A 75 -9.69 -12.45 -19.36
C ALA A 75 -8.68 -12.09 -18.25
N ASP A 76 -7.59 -12.84 -18.16
CA ASP A 76 -6.51 -12.70 -17.17
C ASP A 76 -5.41 -11.72 -17.59
N TRP A 77 -5.74 -10.70 -18.38
CA TRP A 77 -4.81 -9.63 -18.70
C TRP A 77 -4.35 -8.93 -17.42
N THR A 78 -3.15 -8.37 -17.43
CA THR A 78 -2.56 -7.76 -16.24
C THR A 78 -2.56 -6.24 -16.32
N LYS A 79 -2.22 -5.69 -17.50
CA LYS A 79 -2.16 -4.26 -17.76
C LYS A 79 -2.90 -3.89 -19.03
N ILE A 80 -3.54 -2.72 -19.02
CA ILE A 80 -4.04 -2.04 -20.23
C ILE A 80 -3.47 -0.63 -20.26
N ARG A 81 -2.90 -0.23 -21.40
CA ARG A 81 -2.50 1.15 -21.67
C ARG A 81 -3.41 1.77 -22.70
N LEU A 82 -4.09 2.84 -22.34
CA LEU A 82 -4.91 3.62 -23.26
C LEU A 82 -4.06 4.65 -24.01
N SER A 83 -4.44 4.94 -25.24
CA SER A 83 -3.84 5.99 -26.05
C SER A 83 -4.83 6.56 -27.05
N LEU A 84 -4.59 7.78 -27.53
CA LEU A 84 -5.37 8.38 -28.60
C LEU A 84 -4.75 8.03 -29.96
N GLY A 85 -5.53 7.36 -30.81
CA GLY A 85 -5.17 7.03 -32.18
C GLY A 85 -5.14 8.27 -33.09
N PRO A 86 -4.51 8.17 -34.28
CA PRO A 86 -4.42 9.29 -35.22
C PRO A 86 -5.78 9.80 -35.72
N ASP A 87 -6.81 8.95 -35.67
CA ASP A 87 -8.19 9.24 -36.05
C ASP A 87 -9.05 9.78 -34.88
N GLY A 88 -8.44 9.97 -33.71
CA GLY A 88 -9.13 10.39 -32.49
C GLY A 88 -9.84 9.25 -31.76
N SER A 89 -9.70 7.99 -32.21
CA SER A 89 -10.23 6.83 -31.49
C SER A 89 -9.38 6.49 -30.27
N VAL A 90 -10.01 5.90 -29.23
CA VAL A 90 -9.27 5.38 -28.07
C VAL A 90 -8.77 3.98 -28.40
N GLN A 91 -7.45 3.78 -28.32
CA GLN A 91 -6.78 2.51 -28.54
C GLN A 91 -6.30 1.92 -27.21
N SER A 92 -6.38 0.60 -27.07
CA SER A 92 -5.91 -0.15 -25.89
C SER A 92 -4.79 -1.11 -26.25
N ASP A 93 -3.65 -0.99 -25.58
CA ASP A 93 -2.60 -1.99 -25.60
C ASP A 93 -2.74 -2.89 -24.37
N ILE A 94 -2.89 -4.21 -24.59
CA ILE A 94 -3.22 -5.18 -23.54
C ILE A 94 -2.00 -6.08 -23.32
N SER A 95 -1.57 -6.19 -22.06
CA SER A 95 -0.51 -7.11 -21.65
C SER A 95 -1.07 -8.21 -20.76
N PHE A 96 -0.47 -9.40 -20.91
CA PHE A 96 -0.68 -10.58 -20.07
C PHE A 96 0.61 -10.96 -19.32
N GLU A 97 1.62 -10.09 -19.38
CA GLU A 97 2.88 -10.33 -18.69
C GLU A 97 2.64 -10.39 -17.19
N PRO A 98 3.28 -11.33 -16.47
CA PRO A 98 3.20 -11.41 -15.02
C PRO A 98 3.56 -10.07 -14.36
N LEU A 99 2.89 -9.77 -13.25
CA LEU A 99 3.19 -8.59 -12.45
C LEU A 99 4.23 -8.96 -11.37
N ASP A 100 5.12 -8.02 -11.03
CA ASP A 100 6.12 -8.19 -9.95
C ASP A 100 5.45 -8.60 -8.63
N GLU A 101 6.11 -9.35 -7.76
CA GLU A 101 5.51 -9.75 -6.49
C GLU A 101 6.44 -9.56 -5.30
N VAL A 102 5.84 -9.55 -4.12
CA VAL A 102 6.57 -9.67 -2.86
C VAL A 102 7.03 -11.13 -2.73
N GLU A 103 8.33 -11.36 -2.73
CA GLU A 103 8.94 -12.68 -2.71
C GLU A 103 9.03 -13.26 -1.29
N SER A 104 9.23 -12.39 -0.29
CA SER A 104 9.37 -12.79 1.11
C SER A 104 8.03 -13.27 1.68
N THR A 105 7.87 -14.59 1.75
CA THR A 105 6.59 -15.29 1.99
C THR A 105 6.66 -16.27 3.17
N TRP A 106 6.98 -15.76 4.37
CA TRP A 106 7.16 -16.64 5.55
C TRP A 106 5.87 -16.99 6.30
N HIS A 107 4.85 -16.14 6.26
CA HIS A 107 3.61 -16.37 6.99
C HIS A 107 2.72 -17.38 6.23
N PRO A 108 2.16 -18.40 6.90
CA PRO A 108 1.42 -19.45 6.21
C PRO A 108 0.07 -19.01 5.66
N GLN A 109 -0.53 -17.96 6.24
CA GLN A 109 -1.82 -17.42 5.79
C GLN A 109 -1.62 -16.45 4.62
N HIS A 110 -2.37 -16.70 3.54
CA HIS A 110 -2.41 -15.89 2.33
C HIS A 110 -3.88 -15.52 2.08
N ILE A 111 -4.19 -14.23 2.04
CA ILE A 111 -5.55 -13.69 2.11
C ILE A 111 -5.79 -12.82 0.88
N ASP A 112 -6.87 -13.08 0.15
CA ASP A 112 -7.26 -12.25 -1.01
C ASP A 112 -7.64 -10.83 -0.53
N VAL A 113 -7.01 -9.81 -1.10
CA VAL A 113 -7.28 -8.39 -0.79
C VAL A 113 -8.74 -7.98 -1.00
N LEU A 114 -9.48 -8.67 -1.88
CA LEU A 114 -10.89 -8.40 -2.15
C LEU A 114 -11.83 -9.15 -1.20
N SER A 115 -11.34 -10.12 -0.42
CA SER A 115 -12.17 -10.92 0.49
C SER A 115 -12.59 -10.17 1.76
N SER A 116 -11.82 -9.14 2.15
CA SER A 116 -12.01 -8.43 3.42
C SER A 116 -12.83 -7.16 3.23
N LYS A 117 -13.78 -6.93 4.14
CA LYS A 117 -14.58 -5.70 4.15
C LYS A 117 -13.68 -4.50 4.49
N ARG A 118 -13.71 -3.47 3.65
CA ARG A 118 -12.99 -2.20 3.88
C ARG A 118 -13.75 -1.36 4.89
N ILE A 119 -13.04 -0.84 5.89
CA ILE A 119 -13.62 -0.05 6.98
C ILE A 119 -13.20 1.41 6.86
N LYS A 120 -11.89 1.66 6.80
CA LYS A 120 -11.32 3.01 6.84
C LYS A 120 -10.06 3.07 5.99
N TYR A 121 -9.76 4.25 5.47
CA TYR A 121 -8.57 4.55 4.70
C TYR A 121 -7.65 5.45 5.54
N HIS A 122 -6.36 5.13 5.58
CA HIS A 122 -5.33 5.90 6.30
C HIS A 122 -4.31 6.53 5.37
N LYS A 123 -3.88 5.81 4.34
CA LYS A 123 -2.96 6.28 3.28
C LYS A 123 -3.29 5.49 2.00
N GLN A 124 -2.71 5.88 0.87
CA GLN A 124 -2.90 5.18 -0.42
C GLN A 124 -2.71 3.67 -0.32
N ARG A 125 -1.70 3.24 0.43
CA ARG A 125 -1.33 1.85 0.65
C ARG A 125 -1.94 1.21 1.90
N VAL A 126 -2.54 1.99 2.82
CA VAL A 126 -2.89 1.55 4.18
C VAL A 126 -4.37 1.71 4.46
N ARG A 127 -5.03 0.61 4.82
CA ARG A 127 -6.48 0.56 5.08
C ARG A 127 -6.80 -0.25 6.32
N GLU A 128 -7.85 0.12 7.04
CA GLU A 128 -8.49 -0.75 8.02
C GLU A 128 -9.45 -1.69 7.30
N VAL A 129 -9.36 -2.97 7.64
CA VAL A 129 -10.21 -4.03 7.08
C VAL A 129 -10.74 -4.93 8.19
N GLU A 130 -11.87 -5.59 7.94
CA GLU A 130 -12.38 -6.64 8.83
C GLU A 130 -11.63 -7.94 8.55
N TYR A 131 -11.10 -8.56 9.60
CA TYR A 131 -10.45 -9.86 9.56
C TYR A 131 -10.86 -10.69 10.78
N GLN A 132 -11.48 -11.84 10.55
CA GLN A 132 -11.93 -12.76 11.60
C GLN A 132 -12.75 -12.09 12.73
N GLY A 133 -13.61 -11.13 12.36
CA GLY A 133 -14.46 -10.39 13.31
C GLY A 133 -13.74 -9.28 14.09
N GLN A 134 -12.47 -9.00 13.78
CA GLN A 134 -11.68 -7.91 14.35
C GLN A 134 -11.25 -6.92 13.26
N THR A 135 -10.76 -5.75 13.66
CA THR A 135 -10.17 -4.79 12.72
C THR A 135 -8.67 -5.05 12.58
N ALA A 136 -8.20 -5.08 11.34
CA ALA A 136 -6.79 -5.26 10.98
C ALA A 136 -6.33 -4.14 10.04
N ILE A 137 -5.02 -3.99 9.86
CA ILE A 137 -4.41 -3.05 8.92
C ILE A 137 -3.92 -3.80 7.69
N SER A 138 -4.52 -3.51 6.54
CA SER A 138 -4.05 -3.94 5.23
C SER A 138 -3.04 -2.93 4.70
N LYS A 139 -1.81 -3.37 4.43
CA LYS A 139 -0.79 -2.59 3.73
C LYS A 139 -0.42 -3.28 2.42
N ILE A 140 -0.68 -2.62 1.28
CA ILE A 140 -0.47 -3.20 -0.06
C ILE A 140 0.29 -2.27 -1.00
N ALA A 141 1.00 -2.86 -1.96
CA ALA A 141 1.59 -2.16 -3.09
C ALA A 141 0.48 -1.92 -4.12
N VAL A 142 -0.12 -0.73 -4.06
CA VAL A 142 -1.28 -0.39 -4.91
C VAL A 142 -0.93 -0.24 -6.39
N LEU A 143 0.36 -0.09 -6.70
CA LEU A 143 0.94 0.11 -8.02
C LEU A 143 2.27 -0.63 -8.08
N GLN A 144 2.68 -1.08 -9.27
CA GLN A 144 3.81 -2.02 -9.41
C GLN A 144 5.13 -1.49 -8.87
N TRP A 145 5.46 -0.21 -9.11
CA TRP A 145 6.72 0.37 -8.65
C TRP A 145 6.85 0.45 -7.12
N LEU A 146 5.76 0.22 -6.38
CA LEU A 146 5.76 0.15 -4.92
C LEU A 146 6.10 -1.24 -4.38
N ILE A 147 6.15 -2.27 -5.24
CA ILE A 147 6.48 -3.65 -4.83
C ILE A 147 7.86 -3.73 -4.17
N PRO A 148 8.95 -3.12 -4.69
CA PRO A 148 10.26 -3.19 -4.05
C PRO A 148 10.29 -2.60 -2.63
N GLN A 149 9.58 -1.49 -2.40
CA GLN A 149 9.50 -0.88 -1.07
C GLN A 149 8.77 -1.79 -0.09
N LEU A 150 7.67 -2.40 -0.54
CA LEU A 150 6.89 -3.31 0.29
C LEU A 150 7.61 -4.62 0.54
N GLU A 151 8.33 -5.16 -0.44
CA GLU A 151 9.21 -6.33 -0.28
C GLU A 151 10.26 -6.07 0.81
N HIS A 152 10.89 -4.89 0.78
CA HIS A 152 11.85 -4.48 1.79
C HIS A 152 11.24 -4.43 3.19
N GLU A 153 10.13 -3.72 3.36
CA GLU A 153 9.41 -3.66 4.64
C GLU A 153 8.99 -5.06 5.13
N THR A 154 8.55 -5.91 4.20
CA THR A 154 8.12 -7.29 4.46
C THR A 154 9.28 -8.13 4.99
N ARG A 155 10.48 -8.04 4.40
CA ARG A 155 11.70 -8.69 4.94
C ARG A 155 12.08 -8.20 6.33
N VAL A 156 11.84 -6.93 6.65
CA VAL A 156 12.11 -6.37 7.98
C VAL A 156 11.13 -6.94 9.00
N TYR A 157 9.83 -6.99 8.69
CA TYR A 157 8.84 -7.65 9.54
C TYR A 157 9.15 -9.13 9.76
N GLU A 158 9.56 -9.86 8.72
CA GLU A 158 10.02 -11.25 8.85
C GLU A 158 11.15 -11.38 9.87
N SER A 159 12.18 -10.55 9.72
CA SER A 159 13.38 -10.57 10.54
C SER A 159 13.04 -10.24 11.99
N LEU A 160 12.27 -9.16 12.22
CA LEU A 160 11.86 -8.74 13.55
C LEU A 160 10.93 -9.77 14.20
N THR A 161 10.07 -10.45 13.44
CA THR A 161 9.24 -11.54 13.96
C THR A 161 10.09 -12.69 14.50
N LYS A 162 11.22 -13.00 13.85
CA LYS A 162 12.13 -14.07 14.26
C LYS A 162 13.08 -13.67 15.40
N LEU A 163 13.51 -12.41 15.45
CA LEU A 163 14.53 -11.94 16.38
C LEU A 163 13.98 -11.45 17.72
N GLN A 164 12.72 -10.99 17.76
CA GLN A 164 12.12 -10.48 18.99
C GLN A 164 11.87 -11.61 20.00
N SER A 165 12.22 -11.36 21.26
CA SER A 165 11.92 -12.27 22.37
C SER A 165 10.41 -12.44 22.57
N THR A 166 9.97 -13.67 22.82
CA THR A 166 8.58 -13.99 23.18
C THR A 166 8.22 -13.58 24.60
N ASP A 167 9.22 -13.33 25.46
CA ASP A 167 9.03 -12.96 26.87
C ASP A 167 8.88 -11.45 27.06
N GLU A 168 9.08 -10.66 26.00
CA GLU A 168 8.95 -9.21 26.03
C GLU A 168 7.82 -8.73 25.12
N ALA A 169 7.29 -7.54 25.40
CA ALA A 169 6.36 -6.89 24.49
C ALA A 169 7.01 -6.70 23.11
N ARG A 170 6.29 -7.12 22.05
CA ARG A 170 6.72 -6.91 20.66
C ARG A 170 6.80 -5.41 20.37
N LEU A 171 7.84 -5.00 19.66
CA LEU A 171 8.04 -3.68 19.09
C LEU A 171 7.19 -3.45 17.85
N THR A 172 6.80 -4.50 17.13
CA THR A 172 6.03 -4.40 15.90
C THR A 172 4.59 -4.81 16.12
N PRO A 173 3.67 -4.41 15.23
CA PRO A 173 2.44 -5.15 14.99
C PRO A 173 2.73 -6.63 14.68
N GLU A 174 1.84 -7.52 15.10
CA GLU A 174 1.70 -8.87 14.56
C GLU A 174 1.44 -8.83 13.06
N VAL A 175 2.15 -9.69 12.34
CA VAL A 175 1.82 -10.00 10.95
C VAL A 175 0.80 -11.14 10.98
N LEU A 176 -0.41 -10.85 10.50
CA LEU A 176 -1.54 -11.78 10.46
C LEU A 176 -1.56 -12.59 9.15
N GLY A 177 -0.86 -12.13 8.11
CA GLY A 177 -0.72 -12.87 6.86
C GLY A 177 -0.27 -12.03 5.69
N HIS A 178 -0.03 -12.72 4.57
CA HIS A 178 0.26 -12.11 3.28
C HIS A 178 -1.03 -11.80 2.53
N LEU A 179 -1.03 -10.68 1.80
CA LEU A 179 -2.16 -10.22 1.00
C LEU A 179 -1.95 -10.52 -0.47
N PHE A 180 -2.99 -11.07 -1.11
CA PHE A 180 -2.95 -11.58 -2.49
C PHE A 180 -3.87 -10.82 -3.40
N GLU A 181 -3.44 -10.67 -4.65
CA GLU A 181 -4.32 -10.37 -5.76
C GLU A 181 -3.82 -11.09 -7.01
N GLY A 182 -4.71 -11.60 -7.86
CA GLY A 182 -4.31 -12.16 -9.15
C GLY A 182 -3.26 -13.28 -9.07
N GLY A 183 -3.21 -14.02 -7.96
CA GLY A 183 -2.27 -15.12 -7.75
C GLY A 183 -0.88 -14.72 -7.24
N ARG A 184 -0.63 -13.44 -6.93
CA ARG A 184 0.66 -12.95 -6.42
C ARG A 184 0.55 -12.27 -5.06
N ASN A 185 1.66 -12.25 -4.32
CA ASN A 185 1.77 -11.46 -3.09
C ASN A 185 1.90 -9.96 -3.40
N VAL A 186 1.10 -9.14 -2.72
CA VAL A 186 1.11 -7.68 -2.87
C VAL A 186 1.12 -6.93 -1.55
N GLY A 187 1.27 -7.62 -0.42
CA GLY A 187 1.50 -6.96 0.86
C GLY A 187 1.22 -7.77 2.10
N LEU A 188 0.97 -7.07 3.21
CA LEU A 188 0.83 -7.62 4.54
C LEU A 188 -0.49 -7.20 5.18
N LEU A 189 -1.08 -8.14 5.91
CA LEU A 189 -2.12 -7.88 6.88
C LEU A 189 -1.47 -7.83 8.28
N LEU A 190 -1.67 -6.72 8.99
CA LEU A 190 -1.09 -6.46 10.29
C LEU A 190 -2.20 -6.33 11.35
N GLU A 191 -1.87 -6.63 12.61
CA GLU A 191 -2.77 -6.27 13.71
C GLU A 191 -2.99 -4.75 13.74
N LYS A 192 -4.20 -4.35 14.12
CA LYS A 192 -4.46 -2.95 14.43
C LYS A 192 -4.12 -2.69 15.90
N ILE A 193 -3.17 -1.79 16.11
CA ILE A 193 -2.83 -1.32 17.46
C ILE A 193 -3.85 -0.28 17.90
N GLU A 194 -4.57 -0.59 18.98
CA GLU A 194 -5.46 0.38 19.63
C GLU A 194 -4.63 1.28 20.56
N GLY A 195 -4.20 2.40 20.01
CA GLY A 195 -3.31 3.35 20.68
C GLY A 195 -3.35 4.74 20.07
N ASP A 196 -2.48 5.59 20.58
CA ASP A 196 -2.34 6.98 20.16
C ASP A 196 -0.92 7.21 19.63
N TYR A 197 -0.76 8.10 18.65
CA TYR A 197 0.57 8.46 18.15
C TYR A 197 1.41 9.08 19.25
N ALA A 198 2.71 8.76 19.26
CA ALA A 198 3.61 9.25 20.29
C ALA A 198 3.69 10.78 20.32
N THR A 199 3.92 11.30 21.51
CA THR A 199 4.17 12.71 21.79
C THR A 199 5.51 12.87 22.50
N LEU A 200 5.95 14.11 22.71
CA LEU A 200 7.17 14.37 23.50
C LEU A 200 7.10 13.77 24.91
N ALA A 201 5.91 13.63 25.50
CA ALA A 201 5.74 12.99 26.81
C ALA A 201 6.14 11.50 26.80
N ASP A 202 6.10 10.86 25.63
CA ASP A 202 6.44 9.46 25.42
C ASP A 202 7.91 9.25 25.05
N LEU A 203 8.71 10.33 24.93
CA LEU A 203 10.11 10.29 24.53
C LEU A 203 10.93 9.18 25.24
N PRO A 204 10.87 9.01 26.59
CA PRO A 204 11.63 7.94 27.24
C PRO A 204 11.25 6.53 26.76
N LYS A 205 9.97 6.30 26.44
CA LYS A 205 9.47 5.02 25.95
C LYS A 205 9.83 4.79 24.49
N CYS A 206 9.70 5.84 23.66
CA CYS A 206 10.10 5.79 22.25
C CYS A 206 11.61 5.54 22.13
N GLU A 207 12.44 6.21 22.93
CA GLU A 207 13.89 5.99 22.95
C GLU A 207 14.21 4.54 23.37
N ALA A 208 13.55 4.02 24.40
CA ALA A 208 13.73 2.63 24.82
C ALA A 208 13.34 1.61 23.72
N ALA A 209 12.23 1.86 23.01
CA ALA A 209 11.80 1.04 21.89
C ALA A 209 12.80 1.09 20.72
N LEU A 210 13.29 2.28 20.39
CA LEU A 210 14.26 2.49 19.30
C LEU A 210 15.61 1.84 19.63
N ARG A 211 16.11 1.98 20.86
CA ARG A 211 17.30 1.27 21.32
C ARG A 211 17.13 -0.24 21.32
N LYS A 212 15.92 -0.75 21.54
CA LYS A 212 15.64 -2.18 21.41
C LYS A 212 15.68 -2.61 19.94
N LEU A 213 15.15 -1.81 19.01
CA LEU A 213 15.30 -2.05 17.57
C LEU A 213 16.78 -2.08 17.15
N HIS A 214 17.58 -1.12 17.62
CA HIS A 214 19.03 -1.06 17.39
C HIS A 214 19.75 -2.33 17.85
N LYS A 215 19.40 -2.85 19.03
CA LYS A 215 19.95 -4.12 19.55
C LYS A 215 19.56 -5.34 18.72
N LEU A 216 18.44 -5.28 18.01
CA LEU A 216 18.00 -6.34 17.07
C LEU A 216 18.70 -6.22 15.71
N GLY A 217 19.58 -5.23 15.52
CA GLY A 217 20.37 -5.09 14.31
C GLY A 217 19.74 -4.20 13.23
N PHE A 218 18.80 -3.33 13.60
CA PHE A 218 18.13 -2.43 12.65
C PHE A 218 18.15 -0.97 13.09
N VAL A 219 18.23 -0.07 12.13
CA VAL A 219 17.88 1.37 12.22
C VAL A 219 16.51 1.54 11.57
N HIS A 220 15.63 2.39 12.10
CA HIS A 220 14.27 2.55 11.52
C HIS A 220 14.29 3.36 10.21
N GLY A 221 15.17 4.36 10.12
CA GLY A 221 15.37 5.25 8.97
C GLY A 221 14.33 6.35 8.80
N ASP A 222 13.22 6.30 9.55
CA ASP A 222 12.15 7.30 9.53
C ASP A 222 11.40 7.32 10.87
N ALA A 223 12.12 7.50 11.97
CA ALA A 223 11.58 7.48 13.34
C ALA A 223 10.76 8.75 13.68
N ASN A 224 9.78 9.11 12.85
CA ASN A 224 8.87 10.23 13.11
C ASN A 224 7.71 9.84 14.04
N ARG A 225 7.03 10.83 14.64
CA ARG A 225 5.96 10.61 15.62
C ARG A 225 4.82 9.69 15.17
N TYR A 226 4.50 9.64 13.88
CA TYR A 226 3.38 8.85 13.36
C TYR A 226 3.76 7.38 13.13
N ASN A 227 5.05 7.06 13.21
CA ASN A 227 5.56 5.70 13.14
C ASN A 227 5.68 5.05 14.53
N PHE A 228 5.37 5.79 15.60
CA PHE A 228 5.26 5.25 16.97
C PHE A 228 3.80 5.30 17.44
N ILE A 229 3.27 4.15 17.84
CA ILE A 229 1.95 4.01 18.47
C ILE A 229 2.15 3.60 19.92
N VAL A 230 1.65 4.41 20.85
CA VAL A 230 1.56 4.10 22.27
C VAL A 230 0.28 3.33 22.51
N GLU A 231 0.40 2.04 22.79
CA GLU A 231 -0.73 1.15 23.03
C GLU A 231 -1.50 1.59 24.28
N ARG A 232 -2.82 1.75 24.17
CA ARG A 232 -3.64 2.30 25.27
C ARG A 232 -3.77 1.35 26.46
N SER A 233 -3.76 0.04 26.21
CA SER A 233 -3.97 -0.99 27.23
C SER A 233 -2.76 -1.17 28.15
N ALA A 234 -1.55 -1.22 27.58
CA ALA A 234 -0.32 -1.52 28.32
C ALA A 234 0.70 -0.37 28.34
N GLY A 235 0.50 0.67 27.52
CA GLY A 235 1.44 1.79 27.40
C GLY A 235 2.76 1.43 26.72
N ASN A 236 2.82 0.27 26.05
CA ASN A 236 3.94 -0.17 25.23
C ASN A 236 4.01 0.65 23.93
N VAL A 237 5.23 0.86 23.43
CA VAL A 237 5.43 1.54 22.14
C VAL A 237 5.59 0.49 21.05
N LYS A 238 4.77 0.63 20.00
CA LYS A 238 4.85 -0.12 18.75
C LYS A 238 5.40 0.77 17.65
N MET A 239 6.34 0.27 16.87
CA MET A 239 6.88 0.90 15.67
C MET A 239 6.22 0.30 14.43
N ILE A 240 5.93 1.15 13.45
CA ILE A 240 5.33 0.80 12.16
C ILE A 240 6.09 1.50 11.03
N ASP A 241 5.83 1.11 9.79
CA ASP A 241 6.39 1.74 8.58
C ASP A 241 7.92 1.54 8.43
N PHE A 242 8.34 0.28 8.30
CA PHE A 242 9.77 -0.09 8.18
C PHE A 242 10.32 -0.01 6.75
N GLU A 243 9.70 0.74 5.85
CA GLU A 243 10.13 0.83 4.45
C GLU A 243 11.49 1.53 4.27
N HIS A 244 11.89 2.34 5.27
CA HIS A 244 13.19 2.99 5.32
C HIS A 244 14.17 2.30 6.27
N ALA A 245 13.80 1.17 6.86
CA ALA A 245 14.64 0.50 7.83
C ALA A 245 15.92 -0.04 7.17
N GLU A 246 17.03 0.05 7.88
CA GLU A 246 18.33 -0.39 7.40
C GLU A 246 18.98 -1.33 8.42
N GLN A 247 20.02 -2.05 7.96
CA GLN A 247 20.91 -2.75 8.89
C GLN A 247 21.52 -1.76 9.88
N TYR A 248 21.76 -2.23 11.09
CA TYR A 248 22.32 -1.39 12.15
C TYR A 248 23.63 -0.73 11.70
N ASP A 249 23.66 0.58 11.85
CA ASP A 249 24.82 1.42 11.69
C ASP A 249 24.90 2.36 12.90
N GLU A 250 26.06 2.43 13.54
CA GLU A 250 26.22 3.15 14.80
C GLU A 250 26.02 4.66 14.64
N GLU A 251 26.47 5.25 13.53
CA GLU A 251 26.30 6.68 13.27
C GLU A 251 24.83 7.01 13.06
N LYS A 252 24.13 6.23 12.21
CA LYS A 252 22.69 6.40 11.96
C LYS A 252 21.85 6.15 13.21
N ALA A 253 22.14 5.11 13.98
CA ALA A 253 21.44 4.80 15.22
C ALA A 253 21.59 5.93 16.26
N ASN A 254 22.78 6.50 16.38
CA ASN A 254 23.01 7.65 17.26
C ASN A 254 22.27 8.90 16.77
N ALA A 255 22.24 9.15 15.47
CA ALA A 255 21.47 10.25 14.88
C ALA A 255 19.97 10.10 15.17
N GLU A 256 19.38 8.91 14.97
CA GLU A 256 17.96 8.67 15.26
C GLU A 256 17.60 8.99 16.73
N ILE A 257 18.48 8.63 17.67
CA ILE A 257 18.26 8.92 19.09
C ILE A 257 18.37 10.43 19.37
N GLN A 258 19.33 11.11 18.77
CA GLN A 258 19.55 12.55 18.97
C GLN A 258 18.40 13.38 18.39
N GLU A 259 17.86 12.96 17.24
CA GLU A 259 16.79 13.66 16.53
C GLU A 259 15.38 13.30 17.04
N LEU A 260 15.24 12.22 17.83
CA LEU A 260 13.94 11.70 18.26
C LEU A 260 13.04 12.76 18.94
N ALA A 261 13.61 13.63 19.78
CA ALA A 261 12.81 14.66 20.46
C ALA A 261 12.21 15.68 19.47
N SER A 262 12.96 16.08 18.44
CA SER A 262 12.44 16.92 17.34
C SER A 262 11.41 16.16 16.52
N GLU A 263 11.65 14.90 16.21
CA GLU A 263 10.74 14.05 15.43
C GLU A 263 9.38 13.81 16.11
N LEU A 264 9.37 13.75 17.45
CA LEU A 264 8.15 13.63 18.25
C LEU A 264 7.35 14.94 18.35
N THR A 265 7.98 16.08 18.04
CA THR A 265 7.35 17.40 18.11
C THR A 265 7.08 18.02 16.75
N ASP A 266 7.50 17.37 15.67
CA ASP A 266 7.27 17.85 14.31
C ASP A 266 5.77 18.03 14.02
N ASP A 267 5.43 19.22 13.56
CA ASP A 267 4.09 19.67 13.19
C ASP A 267 3.94 19.88 11.68
N SER A 268 4.97 19.55 10.89
CA SER A 268 4.94 19.61 9.42
C SER A 268 3.85 18.74 8.79
N GLY A 269 3.37 17.74 9.52
CA GLY A 269 2.44 16.72 9.03
C GLY A 269 3.13 15.57 8.27
N ARG A 270 4.47 15.55 8.20
CA ARG A 270 5.22 14.42 7.65
C ARG A 270 4.83 13.13 8.38
N GLY A 271 4.50 12.09 7.62
CA GLY A 271 4.10 10.78 8.16
C GLY A 271 2.63 10.68 8.61
N ALA A 272 1.91 11.80 8.73
CA ALA A 272 0.53 11.81 9.23
C ALA A 272 -0.45 11.01 8.34
N PRO A 273 -1.45 10.33 8.92
CA PRO A 273 -2.46 9.64 8.14
C PRO A 273 -3.46 10.62 7.50
N VAL A 274 -3.90 10.29 6.28
CA VAL A 274 -5.04 10.91 5.59
C VAL A 274 -6.27 10.02 5.78
N THR A 275 -7.19 10.44 6.65
CA THR A 275 -8.32 9.59 7.04
C THR A 275 -9.57 9.80 6.17
N PHE A 276 -10.10 8.71 5.60
CA PHE A 276 -11.45 8.65 5.02
C PHE A 276 -12.19 7.40 5.52
N VAL A 277 -13.48 7.52 5.84
CA VAL A 277 -14.31 6.39 6.30
C VAL A 277 -15.18 5.90 5.15
N TYR A 278 -15.22 4.58 4.93
CA TYR A 278 -16.16 3.99 3.98
C TYR A 278 -17.55 3.95 4.61
N HIS A 279 -18.55 4.50 3.93
CA HIS A 279 -19.96 4.43 4.33
C HIS A 279 -20.63 3.17 3.80
#